data_AF-A0A2M7SRP8-F1
#
_entry.id   AF-A0A2M7SRP8-F1
#
_cell.length_a   1.000
_cell.length_b   1.000
_cell.length_c   1.000
_cell.angle_alpha   90.00
_cell.angle_beta   90.00
_cell.angle_gamma   90.00
#
_symmetry.space_group_name_H-M   'P 1'
#
loop_
_entity.id
_entity.type
_entity.pdbx_description
1 polymer ?
#
loop_
_entity_poly.entity_id
_entity_poly.type
_entity_poly.pdbx_seq_one_letter_code
_entity_poly.pdbx_strand_id
1 'polypeptide(L)'
;QFGGQRFGEMEVWALEAYGAAYTLQEMLTVKSDDVQGRVNTYEAIIKGEQIEEPSIPASFRVLVKELQSLGLAVEAVSDNGEVVRFGKDEEKAHPPKYDTGLLDLGEKFRDR
;
A
#
# COMPACT_ATOMS: atom_id res chain seq x y z
N GLN A 1 -19.88 -20.92 1.71
CA GLN A 1 -18.59 -20.26 1.43
C GLN A 1 -18.02 -20.95 0.20
N PHE A 2 -18.11 -20.35 -0.98
CA PHE A 2 -17.32 -20.79 -2.12
C PHE A 2 -16.01 -20.01 -2.07
N GLY A 3 -14.88 -20.71 -1.99
CA GLY A 3 -13.56 -20.10 -1.94
C GLY A 3 -13.12 -19.58 -3.32
N GLY A 4 -12.02 -18.84 -3.35
CA GLY A 4 -11.37 -18.46 -4.60
C GLY A 4 -10.63 -19.64 -5.24
N GLN A 5 -10.48 -19.59 -6.57
CA GLN A 5 -9.60 -20.50 -7.30
C GLN A 5 -8.16 -20.03 -7.16
N ARG A 6 -7.22 -20.96 -6.96
CA ARG A 6 -5.79 -20.63 -7.00
C ARG A 6 -5.37 -20.35 -8.43
N PHE A 7 -4.82 -19.16 -8.65
CA PHE A 7 -4.06 -18.81 -9.85
C PHE A 7 -2.58 -19.02 -9.53
N GLY A 8 -1.95 -20.02 -10.17
CA GLY A 8 -0.59 -20.45 -9.87
C GLY A 8 0.43 -19.93 -10.89
N GLU A 9 1.68 -20.35 -10.68
CA GLU A 9 2.82 -19.96 -11.50
C GLU A 9 2.67 -20.38 -12.97
N MET A 10 2.11 -21.57 -13.22
CA MET A 10 1.88 -22.05 -14.59
C MET A 10 0.85 -21.19 -15.33
N GLU A 11 -0.19 -20.72 -14.64
CA GLU A 11 -1.19 -19.84 -15.22
C GLU A 11 -0.66 -18.41 -15.43
N VAL A 12 0.23 -17.93 -14.54
CA VAL A 12 0.97 -16.68 -14.73
C VAL A 12 1.78 -16.76 -16.02
N TRP A 13 2.57 -17.81 -16.22
CA TRP A 13 3.36 -17.99 -17.45
C TRP A 13 2.50 -18.02 -18.70
N ALA A 14 1.31 -18.63 -18.63
CA ALA A 14 0.38 -18.63 -19.75
C ALA A 14 -0.03 -17.19 -20.12
N LEU A 15 -0.45 -16.36 -19.15
CA LEU A 15 -0.84 -14.98 -19.42
C LEU A 15 0.33 -14.11 -19.90
N GLU A 16 1.53 -14.32 -19.35
CA GLU A 16 2.75 -13.63 -19.80
C GLU A 16 3.09 -13.99 -21.25
N ALA A 17 3.01 -15.27 -21.63
CA ALA A 17 3.26 -15.72 -23.00
C ALA A 17 2.24 -15.16 -24.00
N TYR A 18 0.98 -14.96 -23.56
CA TYR A 18 -0.04 -14.30 -24.36
C TYR A 18 0.14 -12.77 -24.46
N GLY A 19 1.03 -12.17 -23.67
CA GLY A 19 1.18 -10.72 -23.58
C GLY A 19 -0.02 -10.03 -22.90
N ALA A 20 -0.79 -10.77 -22.09
CA ALA A 20 -2.00 -10.28 -21.43
C ALA A 20 -1.67 -9.53 -20.12
N ALA A 21 -0.88 -8.45 -20.23
CA ALA A 21 -0.35 -7.71 -19.09
C ALA A 21 -1.45 -7.17 -18.15
N TYR A 22 -2.51 -6.57 -18.70
CA TYR A 22 -3.62 -6.03 -17.92
C TYR A 22 -4.40 -7.12 -17.19
N THR A 23 -4.62 -8.27 -17.84
CA THR A 23 -5.31 -9.40 -17.21
C THR A 23 -4.47 -9.98 -16.07
N LEU A 24 -3.15 -10.12 -16.28
CA LEU A 24 -2.25 -10.58 -15.24
C LEU A 24 -2.22 -9.62 -14.04
N GLN A 25 -2.11 -8.31 -14.30
CA GLN A 25 -2.14 -7.28 -13.26
C GLN A 25 -3.45 -7.36 -12.47
N GLU A 26 -4.59 -7.46 -13.15
CA GLU A 26 -5.91 -7.57 -12.52
C GLU A 26 -6.02 -8.80 -11.60
N MET A 27 -5.50 -9.95 -12.06
CA MET A 27 -5.47 -11.20 -11.29
C MET A 27 -4.62 -11.07 -10.01
N LEU A 28 -3.48 -10.38 -10.08
CA LEU A 28 -2.55 -10.22 -8.96
C LEU A 28 -2.94 -9.10 -7.98
N THR A 29 -3.79 -8.15 -8.40
CA THR A 29 -4.13 -6.94 -7.63
C THR A 29 -5.59 -6.97 -7.18
N VAL A 30 -6.49 -6.34 -7.94
CA VAL A 30 -7.90 -6.09 -7.58
C VAL A 30 -8.72 -7.37 -7.37
N LYS A 31 -8.31 -8.50 -7.97
CA LYS A 31 -8.95 -9.82 -7.77
C LYS A 31 -8.37 -10.65 -6.62
N SER A 32 -7.22 -10.27 -6.05
CA SER A 32 -6.56 -11.01 -4.97
C SER A 32 -6.22 -10.13 -3.76
N ASP A 33 -5.17 -9.30 -3.90
CA ASP A 33 -4.40 -8.76 -2.76
C ASP A 33 -4.53 -7.24 -2.56
N ASP A 34 -5.23 -6.52 -3.44
CA ASP A 34 -5.52 -5.10 -3.25
C ASP A 34 -6.82 -4.90 -2.47
N VAL A 35 -6.71 -4.64 -1.16
CA VAL A 35 -7.86 -4.47 -0.26
C VAL A 35 -8.69 -3.25 -0.64
N GLN A 36 -8.05 -2.12 -0.95
CA GLN A 36 -8.76 -0.89 -1.31
C GLN A 36 -9.28 -0.98 -2.75
N GLY A 37 -8.42 -1.44 -3.67
CA GLY A 37 -8.75 -1.60 -5.08
C GLY A 37 -9.93 -2.53 -5.31
N ARG A 38 -10.08 -3.60 -4.52
CA ARG A 38 -11.23 -4.52 -4.66
C ARG A 38 -12.57 -3.88 -4.30
N VAL A 39 -12.59 -3.01 -3.28
CA VAL A 39 -13.82 -2.28 -2.89
C VAL A 39 -14.18 -1.26 -3.97
N ASN A 40 -13.21 -0.46 -4.41
CA ASN A 40 -13.40 0.54 -5.47
C ASN A 40 -13.85 -0.13 -6.79
N THR A 41 -13.22 -1.26 -7.15
CA THR A 41 -13.60 -2.04 -8.34
C THR A 41 -15.03 -2.55 -8.24
N TYR A 42 -15.46 -3.03 -7.07
CA TYR A 42 -16.83 -3.48 -6.86
C TYR A 42 -17.84 -2.34 -7.04
N GLU A 43 -17.54 -1.16 -6.50
CA GLU A 43 -18.38 0.02 -6.69
C GLU A 43 -18.44 0.47 -8.16
N ALA A 44 -17.29 0.50 -8.84
CA ALA A 44 -17.21 0.86 -10.25
C ALA A 44 -18.04 -0.08 -11.13
N ILE A 45 -17.99 -1.40 -10.86
CA ILE A 45 -18.80 -2.41 -11.57
C ILE A 45 -20.31 -2.15 -11.36
N ILE A 46 -20.73 -1.81 -10.13
CA ILE A 46 -22.15 -1.51 -9.85
C ILE A 46 -22.61 -0.24 -10.55
N LYS A 47 -21.77 0.79 -10.56
CA LYS A 47 -22.08 2.11 -11.15
C LYS A 47 -21.92 2.13 -12.68
N GLY A 48 -21.26 1.12 -13.26
CA GLY A 48 -20.89 1.10 -14.67
C GLY A 48 -19.78 2.11 -15.01
N GLU A 49 -18.97 2.46 -14.03
CA GLU A 49 -17.85 3.39 -14.17
C GLU A 49 -16.57 2.64 -14.57
N GLN A 50 -15.57 3.39 -15.04
CA GLN A 50 -14.27 2.81 -15.38
C GLN A 50 -13.54 2.37 -14.10
N ILE A 51 -12.94 1.17 -14.13
CA ILE A 51 -12.16 0.64 -13.01
C ILE A 51 -10.87 1.47 -12.87
N GLU A 52 -10.60 1.93 -11.65
CA GLU A 52 -9.39 2.69 -11.30
C GLU A 52 -8.12 1.83 -11.43
N GLU A 53 -6.97 2.49 -11.56
CA GLU A 53 -5.69 1.78 -11.60
C GLU A 53 -5.38 1.07 -10.27
N PRO A 54 -4.85 -0.18 -10.30
CA PRO A 54 -4.57 -0.92 -9.09
C PRO A 54 -3.44 -0.31 -8.26
N SER A 55 -3.50 -0.49 -6.95
CA SER A 55 -2.44 -0.08 -6.03
C SER A 55 -1.45 -1.20 -5.73
N ILE A 56 -0.42 -0.91 -4.93
CA ILE A 56 0.61 -1.89 -4.54
C ILE A 56 -0.01 -3.02 -3.70
N PRO A 57 0.12 -4.30 -4.11
CA PRO A 57 -0.41 -5.45 -3.38
C PRO A 57 0.03 -5.51 -1.91
N ALA A 58 -0.88 -5.95 -1.04
CA ALA A 58 -0.56 -6.14 0.38
C ALA A 58 0.55 -7.18 0.59
N SER A 59 0.58 -8.25 -0.21
CA SER A 59 1.61 -9.29 -0.17
C SER A 59 3.02 -8.74 -0.40
N PHE A 60 3.19 -7.78 -1.31
CA PHE A 60 4.47 -7.11 -1.51
C PHE A 60 4.89 -6.27 -0.29
N ARG A 61 3.94 -5.58 0.36
CA ARG A 61 4.24 -4.81 1.58
C ARG A 61 4.68 -5.73 2.72
N VAL A 62 4.06 -6.90 2.84
CA VAL A 62 4.46 -7.93 3.82
C VAL A 62 5.86 -8.44 3.51
N LEU A 63 6.16 -8.78 2.26
CA LEU A 63 7.49 -9.21 1.83
C LEU A 63 8.57 -8.20 2.24
N VAL A 64 8.35 -6.90 1.97
CA VAL A 64 9.33 -5.86 2.36
C VAL A 64 9.52 -5.81 3.88
N LYS A 65 8.45 -5.97 4.66
CA LYS A 65 8.54 -6.01 6.13
C LYS A 65 9.27 -7.25 6.64
N GLU A 66 9.06 -8.40 6.02
CA GLU A 66 9.78 -9.62 6.35
C GLU A 66 11.28 -9.47 6.08
N LEU A 67 11.67 -8.88 4.96
CA LEU A 67 13.08 -8.59 4.66
C LEU A 67 13.67 -7.57 5.66
N GLN A 68 12.93 -6.52 6.01
CA GLN A 68 13.34 -5.54 7.02
C GLN A 68 13.49 -6.18 8.41
N SER A 69 12.67 -7.17 8.75
CA SER A 69 12.78 -7.90 10.02
C SER A 69 14.08 -8.71 10.14
N LEU A 70 14.67 -9.09 9.01
CA LEU A 70 15.97 -9.76 8.94
C LEU A 70 17.16 -8.79 9.01
N GLY A 71 16.90 -7.48 9.15
CA GLY A 71 17.93 -6.44 9.17
C GLY A 71 18.36 -5.96 7.78
N LEU A 72 17.63 -6.32 6.73
CA LEU A 72 17.89 -5.84 5.37
C LEU A 72 17.22 -4.47 5.15
N ALA A 73 17.99 -3.48 4.71
CA ALA A 73 17.46 -2.19 4.30
C ALA A 73 16.91 -2.30 2.87
N VAL A 74 15.59 -2.41 2.74
CA VAL A 74 14.87 -2.44 1.46
C VAL A 74 14.07 -1.14 1.31
N GLU A 75 14.39 -0.37 0.28
CA GLU A 75 13.74 0.90 -0.06
C GLU A 75 13.47 0.92 -1.58
N ALA A 76 12.36 1.51 -2.02
CA ALA A 76 12.14 1.77 -3.44
C ALA A 76 12.66 3.16 -3.79
N VAL A 77 13.39 3.26 -4.90
CA VAL A 77 13.90 4.53 -5.41
C VAL A 77 13.16 4.82 -6.71
N SER A 78 12.49 5.96 -6.77
CA SER A 78 11.86 6.45 -7.99
C SER A 78 12.91 7.08 -8.91
N ASP A 79 12.58 7.26 -10.19
CA ASP A 79 13.50 7.86 -11.17
C ASP A 79 13.99 9.27 -10.78
N ASN A 80 13.22 9.98 -9.96
CA ASN A 80 13.54 11.30 -9.43
C ASN A 80 14.50 11.26 -8.22
N GLY A 81 14.98 10.08 -7.81
CA GLY A 81 15.79 9.87 -6.60
C GLY A 81 14.98 9.89 -5.30
N GLU A 82 13.65 9.97 -5.39
CA GLU A 82 12.76 9.91 -4.23
C GLU A 82 12.69 8.50 -3.67
N VAL A 83 12.94 8.39 -2.37
CA VAL A 83 12.94 7.11 -1.66
C VAL A 83 11.55 6.86 -1.07
N VAL A 84 10.84 5.87 -1.64
CA VAL A 84 9.54 5.41 -1.14
C VAL A 84 9.79 4.40 -0.02
N ARG A 85 9.38 4.77 1.19
CA ARG A 85 9.45 3.90 2.37
C ARG A 85 8.18 3.10 2.50
N PHE A 86 8.28 1.79 2.33
CA PHE A 86 7.19 0.85 2.59
C PHE A 86 7.04 0.65 4.10
N GLY A 87 6.26 1.48 4.77
CA GLY A 87 6.01 1.40 6.21
C GLY A 87 4.90 2.34 6.68
N LYS A 88 4.25 1.98 7.79
CA LYS A 88 3.28 2.81 8.52
C LYS A 88 3.94 4.04 9.17
N ASP A 89 4.65 4.86 8.40
CA ASP A 89 4.99 6.21 8.86
C ASP A 89 3.89 7.21 8.49
N GLU A 90 2.88 6.81 7.70
CA GLU A 90 1.72 7.66 7.39
C GLU A 90 0.62 7.69 8.47
N GLU A 91 0.79 6.98 9.59
CA GLU A 91 -0.16 7.03 10.73
C GLU A 91 0.52 7.27 12.09
N LYS A 92 1.70 7.89 12.13
CA LYS A 92 2.03 8.65 13.34
C LYS A 92 1.39 10.03 13.21
N ALA A 93 0.06 10.07 13.30
CA ALA A 93 -0.62 11.27 13.74
C ALA A 93 0.10 11.68 15.04
N HIS A 94 0.91 12.74 14.96
CA HIS A 94 1.54 13.31 16.14
C HIS A 94 0.40 13.50 17.15
N PRO A 95 0.44 12.89 18.34
CA PRO A 95 -0.59 13.18 19.33
C PRO A 95 -0.63 14.70 19.48
N PRO A 96 -1.82 15.34 19.45
CA PRO A 96 -1.90 16.78 19.57
C PRO A 96 -1.11 17.19 20.80
N LYS A 97 -0.12 18.07 20.62
CA LYS A 97 0.69 18.58 21.72
C LYS A 97 -0.27 19.30 22.68
N TYR A 98 -0.56 18.66 23.81
CA TYR A 98 -1.26 19.32 24.90
C TYR A 98 -0.22 20.08 25.73
N ASP A 99 -0.27 21.41 25.70
CA ASP A 99 0.53 22.26 26.59
C ASP A 99 0.10 22.02 28.04
N THR A 100 0.76 21.05 28.67
CA THR A 100 0.51 20.61 30.05
C THR A 100 1.78 20.70 30.90
N GLY A 101 2.84 21.32 30.38
CA GLY A 101 4.14 21.42 31.02
C GLY A 101 4.45 22.83 31.56
N LEU A 102 5.16 22.87 32.70
CA LEU A 102 5.72 24.10 33.29
C LEU A 102 6.70 24.84 32.35
N LEU A 103 7.29 24.11 31.40
CA LEU A 103 8.18 24.62 30.35
C LEU A 103 7.45 25.54 29.37
N ASP A 104 6.19 25.24 29.01
CA ASP A 104 5.39 26.08 28.11
C ASP A 104 4.91 27.37 28.81
N LEU A 105 4.67 27.29 30.13
CA LEU A 105 4.38 28.46 30.95
C LEU A 105 5.57 29.45 30.99
N GLY A 106 6.80 28.93 30.94
CA GLY A 106 8.03 29.72 30.91
C GLY A 106 8.23 30.46 29.57
N GLU A 107 7.88 29.83 28.45
CA GLU A 107 7.92 30.46 27.12
C GLU A 107 6.90 31.60 27.01
N LYS A 108 5.67 31.44 27.54
CA LYS A 108 4.66 32.51 27.62
C LYS A 108 5.06 33.72 28.48
N PHE A 109 5.96 33.53 29.45
CA PHE A 109 6.48 34.60 30.29
C PHE A 109 7.69 35.31 29.68
N ARG A 110 8.37 34.68 28.73
CA ARG A 110 9.50 35.28 28.01
C ARG A 110 9.06 36.22 26.88
N ASP A 111 7.83 36.06 26.40
CA ASP A 111 7.24 36.82 25.28
C ASP A 111 6.36 38.02 25.73
N ARG A 112 6.52 38.48 26.99
CA ARG A 112 5.92 39.73 27.50
C ARG A 112 6.96 40.74 27.94
#